data_AF-A0A485AD41-F1
#
_entry.id   AF-A0A485AD41-F1
#
_cell.length_a   1.000
_cell.length_b   1.000
_cell.length_c   1.000
_cell.angle_alpha   90.00
_cell.angle_beta   90.00
_cell.angle_gamma   90.00
#
_symmetry.space_group_name_H-M   'P 1'
#
loop_
_entity.id
_entity.type
_entity.pdbx_description
1 polymer ?
#
loop_
_entity_poly.entity_id
_entity_poly.type
_entity_poly.pdbx_seq_one_letter_code
_entity_poly.pdbx_strand_id
1 'polypeptide(L)'
;MLVQHPQVKHWLIVGMNDNTVLGGVRATEGQGFKAGDVIGIGINGVDAVNELSKAQATGFYGSLLPSPDIHGYKTSEMLYNWVTKAQNRRNSRRSPMWC
;
A
#
# COMPACT_ATOMS: atom_id res chain seq x y z
N MET A 1 3.31 20.08 6.88
CA MET A 1 4.39 19.41 6.12
C MET A 1 4.88 20.26 4.96
N LEU A 2 4.24 20.29 3.78
CA LEU A 2 4.82 20.96 2.59
C LEU A 2 5.10 22.45 2.80
N VAL A 3 4.12 23.23 3.23
CA VAL A 3 4.26 24.70 3.46
C VAL A 3 5.19 25.07 4.63
N GLN A 4 5.43 24.13 5.55
CA GLN A 4 6.33 24.33 6.70
C GLN A 4 7.80 24.08 6.34
N HIS A 5 8.06 23.43 5.20
CA HIS A 5 9.40 23.11 4.73
C HIS A 5 9.60 23.58 3.28
N PRO A 6 9.49 24.89 2.99
CA PRO A 6 9.54 25.43 1.62
C PRO A 6 10.91 25.24 0.93
N GLN A 7 11.96 24.97 1.69
CA GLN A 7 13.31 24.72 1.18
C GLN A 7 13.49 23.32 0.57
N VAL A 8 12.58 22.38 0.83
CA VAL A 8 12.70 20.99 0.38
C VAL A 8 12.34 20.91 -1.09
N LYS A 9 13.26 20.36 -1.89
CA LYS A 9 13.11 20.24 -3.35
C LYS A 9 12.62 18.87 -3.81
N HIS A 10 12.88 17.83 -3.02
CA HIS A 10 12.51 16.46 -3.34
C HIS A 10 11.85 15.78 -2.14
N TRP A 11 10.78 15.03 -2.37
CA TRP A 11 9.97 14.39 -1.33
C TRP A 11 9.94 12.88 -1.46
N LEU A 12 10.22 12.20 -0.33
CA LEU A 12 9.84 10.80 -0.14
C LEU A 12 8.54 10.77 0.66
N ILE A 13 7.52 10.09 0.14
CA ILE A 13 6.20 9.98 0.77
C ILE A 13 6.04 8.57 1.32
N VAL A 14 5.89 8.49 2.64
CA VAL A 14 5.70 7.24 3.38
C VAL A 14 4.27 7.20 3.93
N GLY A 15 3.58 6.08 3.73
CA GLY A 15 2.22 5.85 4.20
C GLY A 15 1.94 4.37 4.37
N MET A 16 0.87 4.04 5.10
CA MET A 16 0.53 2.63 5.41
C MET A 16 -0.14 1.88 4.25
N ASN A 17 -0.66 2.59 3.25
CA ASN A 17 -1.32 2.02 2.08
C ASN A 17 -1.24 2.98 0.88
N ASP A 18 -1.68 2.48 -0.28
CA ASP A 18 -1.77 3.23 -1.54
C ASP A 18 -2.48 4.58 -1.39
N ASN A 19 -3.66 4.61 -0.76
CA ASN A 19 -4.47 5.82 -0.62
C ASN A 19 -3.78 6.92 0.20
N THR A 20 -3.06 6.53 1.26
CA THR A 20 -2.29 7.47 2.09
C THR A 20 -1.17 8.10 1.27
N VAL A 21 -0.44 7.29 0.51
CA VAL A 21 0.66 7.76 -0.34
C VAL A 21 0.14 8.62 -1.49
N LEU A 22 -0.95 8.22 -2.14
CA LEU A 22 -1.62 9.00 -3.18
C LEU A 22 -2.08 10.36 -2.65
N GLY A 23 -2.64 10.43 -1.45
CA GLY A 23 -3.00 11.70 -0.81
C GLY A 23 -1.80 12.64 -0.68
N GLY A 24 -0.64 12.11 -0.28
CA GLY A 24 0.61 12.86 -0.26
C GLY A 24 1.04 13.33 -1.66
N VAL A 25 0.99 12.45 -2.66
CA VAL A 25 1.37 12.78 -4.05
C VAL A 25 0.47 13.91 -4.59
N ARG A 26 -0.85 13.83 -4.39
CA ARG A 26 -1.78 14.89 -4.78
C ARG A 26 -1.50 16.20 -4.07
N ALA A 27 -1.12 16.16 -2.79
CA ALA A 27 -0.72 17.35 -2.06
C ALA A 27 0.55 17.99 -2.65
N THR A 28 1.54 17.19 -3.07
CA THR A 28 2.76 17.70 -3.73
C THR A 28 2.49 18.30 -5.10
N GLU A 29 1.62 17.69 -5.91
CA GLU A 29 1.18 18.26 -7.19
C GLU A 29 0.49 19.60 -7.00
N GLY A 30 -0.39 19.71 -6.00
CA GLY A 30 -1.06 20.96 -5.64
C GLY A 30 -0.11 22.06 -5.13
N GLN A 31 1.11 21.73 -4.76
CA GLN A 31 2.18 22.67 -4.41
C GLN A 31 3.19 22.88 -5.56
N GLY A 32 2.92 22.33 -6.74
CA GLY A 32 3.73 22.55 -7.94
C GLY A 32 4.97 21.67 -8.07
N PHE A 33 5.13 20.64 -7.24
CA PHE A 33 6.20 19.66 -7.42
C PHE A 33 5.97 18.82 -8.66
N LYS A 34 7.03 18.55 -9.41
CA LYS A 34 7.00 17.70 -10.60
C LYS A 34 7.13 16.22 -10.19
N ALA A 35 6.66 15.32 -11.04
CA ALA A 35 6.76 13.88 -10.80
C ALA A 35 8.20 13.41 -10.49
N GLY A 36 9.21 13.97 -11.15
CA GLY A 36 10.62 13.63 -10.90
C GLY A 36 11.17 14.06 -9.54
N ASP A 37 10.46 14.92 -8.82
CA ASP A 37 10.85 15.42 -7.50
C ASP A 37 10.15 14.69 -6.35
N VAL A 38 9.29 13.72 -6.65
CA VAL A 38 8.45 13.04 -5.66
C VAL A 38 8.52 11.53 -5.86
N ILE A 39 8.81 10.81 -4.79
CA ILE A 39 8.78 9.35 -4.77
C ILE A 39 7.82 8.91 -3.66
N GLY A 40 6.67 8.38 -4.06
CA GLY A 40 5.74 7.67 -3.18
C GLY A 40 5.67 6.20 -3.55
N ILE A 41 5.81 5.31 -2.56
CA ILE A 41 5.63 3.86 -2.74
C ILE A 41 4.48 3.42 -1.85
N GLY A 42 3.38 3.00 -2.48
CA GLY A 42 2.19 2.50 -1.81
C GLY A 42 2.34 1.06 -1.31
N ILE A 43 1.30 0.61 -0.60
CA ILE A 43 1.14 -0.77 -0.13
C ILE A 43 -0.32 -1.15 -0.38
N ASN A 44 -0.54 -2.37 -0.91
CA ASN A 44 -1.79 -3.07 -1.27
C ASN A 44 -1.81 -3.44 -2.74
N GLY A 45 -1.35 -2.55 -3.62
CA GLY A 45 -1.20 -2.75 -5.06
C GLY A 45 -2.48 -2.67 -5.88
N VAL A 46 -3.65 -2.98 -5.30
CA VAL A 46 -4.94 -2.94 -6.01
C VAL A 46 -5.38 -1.52 -6.35
N ASP A 47 -5.17 -0.57 -5.45
CA ASP A 47 -5.54 0.84 -5.67
C ASP A 47 -4.50 1.55 -6.56
N ALA A 48 -3.30 0.99 -6.67
CA ALA A 48 -2.22 1.50 -7.52
C ALA A 48 -2.46 1.31 -9.02
N VAL A 49 -3.30 0.36 -9.44
CA VAL A 49 -3.53 0.06 -10.87
C VAL A 49 -4.01 1.29 -11.63
N ASN A 50 -4.99 2.02 -11.08
CA ASN A 50 -5.53 3.22 -11.72
C ASN A 50 -4.49 4.33 -11.85
N GLU A 51 -3.59 4.43 -10.88
CA GLU A 51 -2.54 5.44 -10.90
C GLU A 51 -1.44 5.11 -11.91
N LEU A 52 -0.96 3.87 -11.88
CA LEU A 52 0.10 3.38 -12.75
C LEU A 52 -0.34 3.21 -14.21
N SER A 53 -1.65 3.17 -14.48
CA SER A 53 -2.21 3.08 -15.84
C SER A 53 -2.36 4.44 -16.53
N LYS A 54 -1.98 5.54 -15.88
CA LYS A 54 -2.04 6.88 -16.50
C LYS A 54 -1.00 7.01 -17.61
N ALA A 55 -1.32 7.82 -18.62
CA ALA A 55 -0.41 8.08 -19.73
C ALA A 55 0.89 8.80 -19.31
N GLN A 56 0.85 9.57 -18.22
CA GLN A 56 1.99 10.30 -17.68
C GLN A 56 2.34 9.77 -16.29
N ALA A 57 3.64 9.63 -16.04
CA ALA A 57 4.15 9.30 -14.72
C ALA A 57 3.83 10.40 -13.71
N THR A 58 3.48 10.00 -12.49
CA THR A 58 3.23 10.90 -11.36
C THR A 58 4.28 10.67 -10.27
N GLY A 59 4.19 11.40 -9.16
CA GLY A 59 5.03 11.14 -7.99
C GLY A 59 4.76 9.81 -7.30
N PHE A 60 3.72 9.07 -7.72
CA PHE A 60 3.44 7.72 -7.25
C PHE A 60 4.25 6.72 -8.08
N TYR A 61 5.38 6.28 -7.53
CA TYR A 61 6.38 5.49 -8.24
C TYR A 61 5.97 4.02 -8.40
N GLY A 62 5.22 3.49 -7.44
CA GLY A 62 4.81 2.09 -7.45
C GLY A 62 4.10 1.69 -6.15
N SER A 63 3.76 0.42 -6.06
CA SER A 63 3.15 -0.15 -4.85
C SER A 63 3.68 -1.54 -4.57
N LEU A 64 3.86 -1.85 -3.29
CA LEU A 64 4.11 -3.20 -2.82
C LEU A 64 2.77 -3.94 -2.78
N LEU A 65 2.67 -5.05 -3.51
CA LEU A 65 1.49 -5.90 -3.59
C LEU A 65 1.63 -7.08 -2.62
N PRO A 66 0.97 -7.08 -1.45
CA PRO A 66 0.82 -8.27 -0.62
C PRO A 66 -0.16 -9.25 -1.29
N SER A 67 -0.42 -10.39 -0.65
CA SER A 67 -1.37 -11.41 -1.18
C SER A 67 -2.75 -11.33 -0.50
N PRO A 68 -3.63 -10.38 -0.89
CA PRO A 68 -4.97 -10.27 -0.29
C PRO A 68 -5.86 -11.47 -0.58
N ASP A 69 -5.64 -12.14 -1.71
CA ASP A 69 -6.27 -13.41 -2.10
C ASP A 69 -5.99 -14.52 -1.07
N ILE A 70 -4.73 -14.68 -0.67
CA ILE A 70 -4.31 -15.63 0.35
C ILE A 70 -4.89 -15.25 1.71
N HIS A 71 -4.86 -13.97 2.07
CA HIS A 71 -5.39 -13.50 3.34
C HIS A 71 -6.90 -13.78 3.47
N GLY A 72 -7.69 -13.47 2.44
CA GLY A 72 -9.13 -13.71 2.43
C GLY A 72 -9.47 -15.21 2.49
N TYR A 73 -8.79 -16.02 1.67
CA TYR A 73 -9.02 -17.46 1.62
C TYR A 73 -8.62 -18.14 2.94
N LYS A 74 -7.38 -17.94 3.40
CA LYS A 74 -6.87 -18.61 4.61
C LYS A 74 -7.65 -18.22 5.85
N THR A 75 -8.06 -16.96 6.00
CA THR A 75 -8.85 -16.55 7.18
C THR A 75 -10.23 -17.21 7.19
N SER A 76 -10.89 -17.29 6.03
CA SER A 76 -12.17 -17.99 5.87
C SER A 76 -12.04 -19.49 6.12
N GLU A 77 -11.00 -20.12 5.58
CA GLU A 77 -10.69 -21.54 5.83
C GLU A 77 -10.42 -21.81 7.31
N MET A 78 -9.63 -20.95 7.98
CA MET A 78 -9.35 -21.06 9.41
C MET A 78 -10.64 -20.96 10.24
N LEU A 79 -11.55 -20.04 9.88
CA LEU A 79 -12.83 -19.89 10.55
C LEU A 79 -13.71 -21.13 10.34
N TYR A 80 -13.80 -21.62 9.11
CA TYR A 80 -14.54 -22.84 8.77
C TYR A 80 -14.05 -24.03 9.59
N ASN A 81 -12.73 -24.26 9.63
CA ASN A 81 -12.13 -25.36 10.38
C ASN A 81 -12.32 -25.20 11.89
N TRP A 82 -12.33 -23.97 12.41
CA TRP A 82 -12.60 -23.72 13.81
C TRP A 82 -14.04 -24.11 14.18
N VAL A 83 -15.02 -23.71 13.37
CA VAL A 83 -16.45 -23.98 13.60
C VAL A 83 -16.80 -25.45 13.39
N THR A 84 -16.29 -26.08 12.34
CA THR A 84 -16.72 -27.43 11.92
C THR A 84 -15.86 -28.57 12.48
N LYS A 85 -14.61 -28.28 12.83
CA LYS A 85 -13.62 -29.30 13.25
C LYS A 85 -13.04 -29.05 14.65
N ALA A 86 -13.50 -28.03 15.37
CA ALA A 86 -12.94 -27.59 16.66
C ALA A 86 -11.40 -27.36 16.64
N GLN A 87 -10.85 -27.03 15.47
CA GLN A 87 -9.40 -26.89 15.29
C GLN A 87 -8.94 -25.52 15.78
N ASN A 88 -8.15 -25.50 16.87
CA ASN A 88 -7.65 -24.25 17.46
C ASN A 88 -6.52 -23.61 16.64
N ARG A 89 -6.59 -22.28 16.44
CA ARG A 89 -5.62 -21.47 15.65
C ARG A 89 -4.15 -21.58 16.10
N ARG A 90 -3.86 -22.16 17.27
CA ARG A 90 -2.48 -22.30 17.78
C ARG A 90 -1.65 -23.33 17.01
N ASN A 91 -2.27 -24.38 16.46
CA ASN A 91 -1.52 -25.46 15.80
C ASN A 91 -1.13 -25.17 14.34
N SER A 92 -1.62 -24.07 13.75
CA SER A 92 -1.34 -23.70 12.34
C SER A 92 -0.24 -22.63 12.18
N ARG A 93 0.45 -22.23 13.25
CA ARG A 93 1.44 -21.12 13.27
C ARG A 93 2.80 -21.43 12.62
N ARG A 94 2.93 -22.51 11.83
CA ARG A 94 4.22 -22.93 11.26
C ARG A 94 4.50 -22.48 9.82
N SER A 95 3.66 -21.63 9.23
CA SER A 95 3.97 -21.01 7.93
C SER A 95 4.25 -19.53 8.09
N PRO A 96 5.35 -18.99 7.50
CA PRO A 96 5.62 -17.56 7.55
C PRO A 96 4.46 -16.84 6.84
N MET A 97 3.79 -15.96 7.59
CA MET A 97 2.63 -15.17 7.16
C MET A 97 3.08 -13.74 6.85
N TRP A 98 4.30 -13.57 6.37
CA TRP A 98 4.85 -12.27 6.02
C TRP A 98 5.83 -12.48 4.86
N CYS A 99 5.45 -11.91 3.71
CA CYS A 99 6.11 -11.96 2.41
C CYS A 99 6.03 -13.30 1.67
#